data_AF-A0A524AEP9-F1
#
_entry.id   AF-A0A524AEP9-F1
#
_cell.length_a   1.000
_cell.length_b   1.000
_cell.length_c   1.000
_cell.angle_alpha   90.00
_cell.angle_beta   90.00
_cell.angle_gamma   90.00
#
_symmetry.space_group_name_H-M   'P 1'
#
loop_
_entity.id
_entity.type
_entity.pdbx_description
1 polymer ?
#
loop_
_entity_poly.entity_id
_entity_poly.type
_entity_poly.pdbx_seq_one_letter_code
_entity_poly.pdbx_strand_id
1 'polypeptide(L)'
;MNKKPKTEMDDELRPEYDLRELLKDGVRGKYAQRYRAGTNLVLLEPDVAEAFPSEAAVNEALRLVIQLTKLQSDKKGGSAKAL
;
A
#
# COMPACT_ATOMS: atom_id res chain seq x y z
N MET A 1 37.39 -33.14 -6.67
CA MET A 1 37.17 -32.02 -7.63
C MET A 1 35.68 -31.92 -7.90
N ASN A 2 34.96 -30.98 -7.28
CA ASN A 2 33.52 -30.85 -7.45
C ASN A 2 33.19 -30.22 -8.81
N LYS A 3 32.65 -30.99 -9.74
CA LYS A 3 32.11 -30.49 -11.01
C LYS A 3 30.77 -29.80 -10.73
N LYS A 4 30.68 -28.51 -11.07
CA LYS A 4 29.39 -27.81 -11.17
C LYS A 4 28.61 -28.38 -12.36
N PRO A 5 27.30 -28.66 -12.23
CA PRO A 5 26.49 -29.09 -13.36
C PRO A 5 26.45 -27.96 -14.39
N LYS A 6 26.85 -28.26 -15.63
CA LYS A 6 26.67 -27.36 -16.77
C LYS A 6 25.23 -27.52 -17.21
N THR A 7 24.41 -26.50 -17.01
CA THR A 7 23.07 -26.43 -17.58
C THR A 7 23.24 -26.09 -19.06
N GLU A 8 22.91 -27.03 -19.94
CA GLU A 8 22.94 -26.90 -21.40
C GLU A 8 21.75 -26.08 -21.92
N MET A 9 21.58 -24.87 -21.41
CA MET A 9 20.73 -23.87 -22.05
C MET A 9 21.72 -22.90 -22.67
N ASP A 10 21.85 -22.91 -24.00
CA ASP A 10 22.63 -21.90 -24.71
C ASP A 10 22.08 -20.53 -24.29
N ASP A 11 22.96 -19.60 -23.89
CA ASP A 11 22.53 -18.29 -23.41
C ASP A 11 22.10 -17.46 -24.62
N GLU A 12 20.86 -17.68 -25.06
CA GLU A 12 20.24 -16.99 -26.20
C GLU A 12 20.05 -15.48 -25.96
N LEU A 13 20.38 -14.99 -24.76
CA LEU A 13 20.27 -13.57 -24.43
C LEU A 13 21.33 -12.76 -25.18
N ARG A 14 20.90 -11.60 -25.70
CA ARG A 14 21.85 -10.64 -26.29
C ARG A 14 22.84 -10.17 -25.22
N PRO A 15 24.10 -9.85 -25.56
CA PRO A 15 25.11 -9.44 -24.59
C PRO A 15 24.70 -8.28 -23.67
N GLU A 16 23.81 -7.40 -24.13
CA GLU A 16 23.31 -6.26 -23.35
C GLU A 16 22.38 -6.67 -22.20
N TYR A 17 21.96 -7.93 -22.13
CA TYR A 17 21.09 -8.47 -21.09
C TYR A 17 21.84 -9.28 -20.02
N ASP A 18 23.15 -9.07 -19.84
CA ASP A 18 23.87 -9.67 -18.72
C ASP A 18 23.35 -9.11 -17.39
N LEU A 19 22.51 -9.91 -16.72
CA LEU A 19 21.91 -9.56 -15.43
C LEU A 19 22.94 -9.30 -14.33
N ARG A 20 24.18 -9.83 -14.45
CA ARG A 20 25.26 -9.56 -13.50
C ARG A 20 25.74 -8.12 -13.60
N GLU A 21 25.76 -7.57 -14.81
CA GLU A 21 26.09 -6.17 -15.06
C GLU A 21 24.87 -5.27 -14.76
N LEU A 22 23.70 -5.60 -15.30
CA LEU A 22 22.49 -4.79 -15.17
C LEU A 22 21.98 -4.65 -13.74
N LEU A 23 22.17 -5.68 -12.90
CA LEU A 23 21.69 -5.70 -11.52
C LEU A 23 22.82 -5.55 -10.50
N LYS A 24 24.00 -5.08 -10.91
CA LYS A 24 25.15 -4.86 -10.01
C LYS A 24 24.81 -3.98 -8.81
N ASP A 25 24.01 -2.94 -9.04
CA ASP A 25 23.48 -2.02 -8.00
C ASP A 25 22.02 -2.33 -7.65
N GLY A 26 21.52 -3.51 -8.05
CA GLY A 26 20.16 -3.95 -7.81
C GLY A 26 19.89 -4.22 -6.33
N VAL A 27 18.92 -3.53 -5.74
CA VAL A 27 18.50 -3.77 -4.37
C VAL A 27 17.37 -4.79 -4.33
N ARG A 28 17.63 -5.96 -3.73
CA ARG A 28 16.61 -7.00 -3.55
C ARG A 28 15.47 -6.47 -2.68
N GLY A 29 14.24 -6.54 -3.20
CA GLY A 29 13.05 -6.13 -2.45
C GLY A 29 12.89 -4.62 -2.26
N LYS A 30 13.46 -3.78 -3.15
CA LYS A 30 13.37 -2.31 -3.13
C LYS A 30 11.96 -1.76 -2.83
N TYR A 31 10.91 -2.45 -3.29
CA TYR A 31 9.51 -2.08 -3.05
C TYR A 31 8.72 -3.10 -2.22
N ALA A 32 9.37 -4.13 -1.69
CA ALA A 32 8.70 -5.20 -0.94
C ALA A 32 8.01 -4.66 0.31
N GLN A 33 8.60 -3.66 0.98
CA GLN A 33 7.99 -3.02 2.15
C GLN A 33 6.76 -2.18 1.77
N ARG A 34 6.79 -1.45 0.65
CA ARG A 34 5.64 -0.67 0.14
C ARG A 34 4.50 -1.58 -0.27
N TYR A 35 4.82 -2.70 -0.92
CA TYR A 35 3.84 -3.71 -1.30
C TYR A 35 3.23 -4.39 -0.06
N ARG A 36 4.05 -4.77 0.93
CA ARG A 36 3.60 -5.39 2.19
C ARG A 36 2.81 -4.44 3.10
N ALA A 37 3.08 -3.13 3.03
CA ALA A 37 2.26 -2.14 3.70
C ALA A 37 0.80 -2.22 3.22
N GLY A 38 0.58 -2.77 2.02
CA GLY A 38 -0.74 -3.02 1.45
C GLY A 38 -1.51 -1.72 1.19
N THR A 39 -2.56 -1.84 0.42
CA THR A 39 -3.72 -0.95 0.54
C THR A 39 -4.77 -1.72 1.33
N ASN A 40 -5.28 -1.12 2.41
CA ASN A 40 -6.38 -1.72 3.15
C ASN A 40 -7.67 -1.52 2.32
N LEU A 41 -7.91 -2.43 1.38
CA LEU A 41 -9.09 -2.38 0.51
C LEU A 41 -10.29 -2.92 1.27
N VAL A 42 -11.33 -2.08 1.39
CA VAL A 42 -12.61 -2.44 1.99
C VAL A 42 -13.66 -2.43 0.89
N LEU A 43 -14.36 -3.55 0.72
CA LEU A 43 -15.50 -3.63 -0.18
C LEU A 43 -16.66 -2.83 0.42
N LEU A 44 -17.20 -1.89 -0.35
CA LEU A 44 -18.41 -1.17 0.02
C LEU A 44 -19.64 -1.99 -0.35
N GLU A 45 -20.70 -1.85 0.44
CA GLU A 45 -22.01 -2.36 0.06
C GLU A 45 -22.51 -1.66 -1.23
N PRO A 46 -23.33 -2.32 -2.06
CA PRO A 46 -23.72 -1.80 -3.37
C PRO A 46 -24.39 -0.42 -3.34
N ASP A 47 -25.24 -0.18 -2.34
CA ASP A 47 -25.93 1.10 -2.13
C ASP A 47 -24.96 2.23 -1.78
N VAL A 48 -23.96 1.93 -0.96
CA VAL A 48 -22.90 2.90 -0.61
C VAL A 48 -22.02 3.19 -1.82
N ALA A 49 -21.67 2.16 -2.61
CA ALA A 49 -20.90 2.35 -3.84
C ALA A 49 -21.65 3.17 -4.89
N GLU A 50 -22.98 3.04 -4.98
CA GLU A 50 -23.82 3.86 -5.86
C GLU A 50 -23.86 5.33 -5.41
N ALA A 51 -23.88 5.58 -4.10
CA ALA A 51 -23.89 6.93 -3.53
C ALA A 51 -22.56 7.67 -3.72
N PHE A 52 -21.43 6.95 -3.78
CA PHE A 52 -20.10 7.54 -3.88
C PHE A 52 -19.34 7.09 -5.14
N PRO A 53 -19.27 7.92 -6.19
CA PRO A 53 -18.69 7.52 -7.47
C PRO A 53 -17.15 7.42 -7.47
N SER A 54 -16.46 7.84 -6.40
CA SER A 54 -15.00 7.79 -6.33
C SER A 54 -14.48 7.59 -4.90
N GLU A 55 -13.26 7.05 -4.80
CA GLU A 55 -12.53 6.94 -3.52
C GLU A 55 -12.31 8.30 -2.84
N ALA A 56 -12.14 9.36 -3.62
CA ALA A 56 -11.94 10.71 -3.09
C ALA A 56 -13.20 11.17 -2.35
N ALA A 57 -14.38 10.97 -2.94
CA ALA A 57 -15.66 11.34 -2.33
C ALA A 57 -15.92 10.56 -1.03
N VAL A 58 -15.66 9.25 -1.01
CA VAL A 58 -15.77 8.41 0.20
C VAL A 58 -14.84 8.94 1.30
N ASN A 59 -13.56 9.16 0.97
CA ASN A 59 -12.55 9.55 1.94
C ASN A 59 -12.81 10.96 2.51
N GLU A 60 -13.30 11.89 1.70
CA GLU A 60 -13.69 13.22 2.18
C GLU A 60 -14.86 13.14 3.16
N ALA A 61 -15.91 12.38 2.83
CA ALA A 61 -17.06 12.19 3.72
C ALA A 61 -16.65 11.57 5.07
N LEU A 62 -15.82 10.51 5.05
CA LEU A 62 -15.35 9.87 6.27
C LEU A 62 -14.47 10.80 7.13
N ARG A 63 -13.65 11.66 6.51
CA ARG A 63 -12.85 12.67 7.24
C ARG A 63 -13.75 13.69 7.95
N LEU A 64 -14.85 14.11 7.33
CA LEU A 64 -15.82 15.00 7.97
C LEU A 64 -16.47 14.34 9.20
N VAL A 65 -16.84 13.06 9.10
CA VAL A 65 -17.36 12.28 10.24
C VAL A 65 -16.34 12.21 11.38
N ILE A 66 -15.05 11.99 11.06
CA ILE A 66 -13.97 12.01 12.06
C ILE A 66 -13.83 13.39 12.72
N GLN A 67 -14.00 14.49 11.98
CA GLN A 67 -13.96 15.83 12.56
C GLN A 67 -15.16 16.10 13.48
N LEU A 68 -16.36 15.72 13.06
CA LEU A 68 -17.58 15.89 13.84
C LEU A 68 -17.52 15.11 15.16
N THR A 69 -17.01 13.88 15.14
CA THR A 69 -16.86 13.07 16.35
C THR A 69 -15.86 13.67 17.35
N LYS A 70 -14.75 14.26 16.88
CA LYS A 70 -13.80 14.99 17.74
C LYS A 70 -14.44 16.20 18.44
N LEU A 71 -15.24 16.98 17.72
CA LEU A 71 -15.97 18.11 18.29
C LEU A 71 -16.95 17.67 19.39
N GLN A 72 -17.58 16.50 19.22
CA GLN A 72 -18.49 15.95 20.23
C GLN A 72 -17.74 15.46 21.48
N SER A 73 -16.56 14.85 21.34
CA SER A 73 -15.76 14.41 22.50
C SER A 73 -15.26 15.59 23.33
N ASP A 74 -14.86 16.70 22.71
CA ASP A 74 -14.37 17.89 23.42
C ASP A 74 -15.50 18.56 24.23
N LYS A 75 -16.72 18.56 23.68
CA LYS A 75 -17.91 19.10 24.37
C LYS A 75 -18.31 18.28 25.60
N LYS A 76 -18.02 16.97 25.61
CA LYS A 76 -18.32 16.06 26.73
C LYS A 76 -17.32 16.20 27.89
N GLY A 77 -16.13 16.74 27.65
CA GLY A 77 -15.12 17.02 28.69
C GLY A 77 -15.31 18.37 29.41
N GLY A 78 -16.09 19.30 28.84
CA GLY A 78 -16.30 20.64 29.40
C GLY A 78 -17.37 20.74 30.49
N SER A 79 -18.25 19.75 30.65
CA SER A 79 -19.34 19.78 31.65
C SER A 79 -18.95 19.21 33.02
N ALA A 80 -17.74 18.69 33.20
CA ALA A 80 -17.29 18.08 34.46
C ALA A 80 -16.52 19.03 35.40
N LYS A 81 -16.49 20.34 35.14
CA LYS A 81 -15.66 21.32 35.88
C LYS A 81 -16.44 22.48 36.54
N ALA A 82 -17.70 22.26 36.88
CA ALA A 82 -18.50 23.25 37.62
C ALA A 82 -19.28 22.58 38.76
N LEU A 83 -18.57 22.21 39.83
CA LEU A 83 -19.08 22.04 41.19
C LEU A 83 -17.94 22.37 42.18
#